data_AF-A0A7X5SD06-F1
#
_entry.id   AF-A0A7X5SD06-F1
#
_cell.length_a   1.000
_cell.length_b   1.000
_cell.length_c   1.000
_cell.angle_alpha   90.00
_cell.angle_beta   90.00
_cell.angle_gamma   90.00
#
_symmetry.space_group_name_H-M   'P 1'
#
loop_
_entity.id
_entity.type
_entity.pdbx_description
1 polymer ?
#
loop_
_entity_poly.entity_id
_entity_poly.type
_entity_poly.pdbx_seq_one_letter_code
_entity_poly.pdbx_strand_id
1 'polypeptide(L)' 'TQLSVNVNKIAVLRNSRGGHDPDVVQAARTCIAAGAHGITVHPRPDQRHIRADDVLALSALTREHGVEFNIEGNPFAPPR' A
#
# COMPACT_ATOMS: atom_id res chain seq x y z
N THR A 1 -21.07 5.93 0.71
CA THR A 1 -19.66 6.36 0.61
C THR A 1 -18.78 5.29 1.20
N GLN A 2 -17.63 4.99 0.59
CA GLN A 2 -16.67 3.96 1.05
C GLN A 2 -15.33 4.61 1.42
N LEU A 3 -14.64 4.06 2.42
CA LEU A 3 -13.31 4.52 2.85
C LEU A 3 -12.23 3.58 2.31
N SER A 4 -11.28 4.12 1.54
CA SER A 4 -10.04 3.43 1.16
C SER A 4 -8.85 4.09 1.87
N VAL A 5 -8.08 3.32 2.64
CA VAL A 5 -6.98 3.88 3.46
C VAL A 5 -5.69 3.90 2.65
N ASN A 6 -5.10 5.09 2.51
CA ASN A 6 -3.80 5.24 1.84
C ASN A 6 -2.65 4.94 2.80
N VAL A 7 -1.93 3.84 2.56
CA VAL A 7 -0.85 3.35 3.45
C VAL A 7 0.55 3.86 3.08
N ASN A 8 0.68 4.81 2.15
CA ASN A 8 1.98 5.36 1.72
C ASN A 8 2.82 5.88 2.89
N LYS A 9 2.20 6.50 3.90
CA LYS A 9 2.93 7.07 5.05
C LYS A 9 3.49 6.03 6.00
N ILE A 10 2.92 4.82 6.05
CA ILE A 10 3.53 3.69 6.78
C ILE A 10 4.85 3.31 6.11
N ALA A 11 4.87 3.20 4.78
CA ALA A 11 6.08 2.91 4.03
C ALA A 11 7.13 4.04 4.13
N VAL A 12 6.71 5.32 4.26
CA VAL A 12 7.65 6.43 4.56
C VAL A 12 8.38 6.19 5.87
N LEU A 13 7.66 5.85 6.95
CA LEU A 13 8.27 5.57 8.24
C LEU A 13 9.24 4.39 8.15
N ARG A 14 8.81 3.29 7.54
CA ARG A 14 9.66 2.10 7.34
C ARG A 14 10.95 2.44 6.59
N ASN A 15 10.81 3.09 5.44
CA ASN A 15 11.95 3.38 4.56
C ASN A 15 12.93 4.38 5.19
N SER A 16 12.48 5.25 6.09
CA SER A 16 13.36 6.20 6.79
C SER A 16 14.43 5.52 7.67
N ARG A 17 14.21 4.25 8.04
CA ARG A 17 15.13 3.44 8.84
C ARG A 17 15.77 2.29 8.07
N GLY A 18 15.27 1.98 6.87
CA GLY A 18 15.79 0.90 6.03
C GLY A 18 15.52 -0.52 6.55
N GLY A 19 14.66 -0.66 7.57
CA GLY A 19 14.25 -1.95 8.13
C GLY A 19 12.89 -2.42 7.63
N HIS A 20 12.27 -3.32 8.39
CA HIS A 20 10.94 -3.86 8.08
C HIS A 20 9.81 -3.17 8.86
N ASP A 21 10.14 -2.44 9.93
CA ASP A 21 9.16 -1.79 10.79
C ASP A 21 8.97 -0.30 10.49
N PRO A 22 7.71 0.20 10.49
CA PRO A 22 6.47 -0.57 10.56
C PRO A 22 6.18 -1.39 9.29
N ASP A 23 5.60 -2.58 9.47
CA ASP A 23 5.17 -3.43 8.36
C ASP A 23 3.90 -2.87 7.69
N VAL A 24 3.97 -2.67 6.37
CA VAL A 24 2.90 -2.08 5.55
C VAL A 24 1.69 -3.02 5.42
N VAL A 25 1.92 -4.32 5.29
CA VAL A 25 0.87 -5.34 5.15
C VAL A 25 0.11 -5.46 6.47
N GLN A 26 0.83 -5.46 7.60
CA GLN A 26 0.21 -5.52 8.91
C GLN A 26 -0.62 -4.26 9.21
N ALA A 27 -0.13 -3.07 8.83
CA ALA A 27 -0.91 -1.85 8.93
C ALA A 27 -2.18 -1.90 8.07
N ALA A 28 -2.07 -2.35 6.81
CA ALA A 28 -3.23 -2.51 5.92
C ALA A 28 -4.26 -3.52 6.45
N ARG A 29 -3.80 -4.67 6.96
CA ARG A 29 -4.65 -5.68 7.61
C ARG A 29 -5.40 -5.09 8.79
N THR A 30 -4.74 -4.25 9.59
CA THR A 30 -5.35 -3.54 10.72
C THR A 30 -6.44 -2.58 10.25
N CYS A 31 -6.22 -1.83 9.17
CA CYS A 31 -7.22 -0.95 8.59
C CYS A 31 -8.46 -1.72 8.09
N ILE A 32 -8.26 -2.84 7.41
CA ILE A 32 -9.35 -3.71 6.92
C ILE A 32 -10.15 -4.27 8.11
N ALA A 33 -9.47 -4.79 9.13
CA ALA A 33 -10.11 -5.30 10.35
C ALA A 33 -10.91 -4.21 11.10
N ALA A 34 -10.52 -2.95 10.97
CA ALA A 34 -11.23 -1.80 11.52
C ALA A 34 -12.39 -1.28 10.64
N GLY A 35 -12.68 -1.94 9.51
CA GLY A 35 -13.81 -1.60 8.63
C GLY A 35 -13.47 -0.75 7.40
N ALA A 36 -12.19 -0.66 7.00
CA ALA A 36 -11.84 -0.07 5.72
C ALA A 36 -12.39 -0.91 4.55
N HIS A 37 -12.91 -0.24 3.52
CA HIS A 37 -13.52 -0.87 2.35
C HIS A 37 -12.50 -1.14 1.23
N GLY A 38 -11.29 -0.61 1.38
CA GLY A 38 -10.19 -0.81 0.46
C GLY A 38 -8.88 -0.25 0.98
N ILE A 39 -7.81 -0.56 0.25
CA ILE A 39 -6.47 -0.02 0.49
C ILE A 39 -6.05 0.76 -0.74
N THR A 40 -5.41 1.91 -0.51
CA THR A 40 -4.82 2.74 -1.57
C THR A 40 -3.30 2.79 -1.42
N VAL A 41 -2.59 2.72 -2.54
CA VAL A 41 -1.15 2.96 -2.63
C VAL A 41 -0.81 3.81 -3.84
N HIS A 42 0.35 4.45 -3.78
CA HIS A 42 0.94 5.15 -4.92
C HIS A 42 2.41 4.72 -5.09
N PRO A 43 2.71 3.63 -5.81
CA PRO A 43 4.09 3.27 -6.13
C PRO A 43 4.70 4.36 -7.02
N ARG A 44 5.59 5.18 -6.45
CA ARG A 44 6.33 6.20 -7.22
C ARG A 44 7.52 5.55 -7.92
N PRO A 45 7.91 6.01 -9.12
CA PRO A 45 9.06 5.44 -9.83
C PRO A 45 10.35 5.44 -8.99
N ASP A 46 10.59 6.50 -8.23
CA ASP A 46 11.76 6.64 -7.35
C ASP A 46 11.69 5.82 -6.06
N GLN A 47 10.63 5.02 -5.86
CA GLN A 47 10.44 4.15 -4.71
C GLN A 47 10.55 4.87 -3.35
N ARG A 48 10.21 6.16 -3.29
CA ARG A 48 10.33 6.97 -2.07
C ARG A 48 9.44 6.50 -0.89
N HIS A 49 8.45 5.64 -1.12
CA HIS A 49 7.63 5.00 -0.09
C HIS A 49 7.24 3.55 -0.46
N ILE A 50 6.09 3.35 -1.07
CA ILE A 50 5.62 2.05 -1.55
C ILE A 50 6.54 1.56 -2.67
N ARG A 51 6.99 0.31 -2.55
CA ARG A 51 7.79 -0.42 -3.54
C ARG A 51 6.92 -1.41 -4.31
N ALA A 52 7.44 -1.99 -5.40
CA ALA A 52 6.71 -2.98 -6.19
C ALA A 52 6.27 -4.20 -5.35
N ASP A 53 7.13 -4.68 -4.46
CA ASP A 53 6.82 -5.82 -3.58
C ASP A 53 5.67 -5.52 -2.60
N ASP A 54 5.58 -4.27 -2.13
CA ASP A 54 4.45 -3.83 -1.29
C ASP A 54 3.13 -3.91 -2.07
N VAL A 55 3.14 -3.55 -3.36
CA VAL A 55 1.95 -3.61 -4.23
C VAL A 55 1.50 -5.06 -4.41
N LEU A 56 2.42 -5.99 -4.64
CA LEU A 56 2.11 -7.42 -4.80
C LEU A 56 1.55 -8.01 -3.49
N ALA A 57 2.18 -7.72 -2.36
CA ALA A 57 1.73 -8.20 -1.06
C ALA A 57 0.36 -7.64 -0.68
N LEU A 58 0.11 -6.35 -0.94
CA LEU A 58 -1.19 -5.73 -0.69
C LEU A 58 -2.26 -6.25 -1.66
N SER A 59 -1.94 -6.53 -2.92
CA SER A 59 -2.87 -7.15 -3.86
C SER A 59 -3.35 -8.53 -3.39
N ALA A 60 -2.44 -9.34 -2.85
CA ALA A 60 -2.79 -10.63 -2.26
C ALA A 60 -3.69 -10.44 -1.02
N LEU A 61 -3.33 -9.51 -0.12
CA LEU A 61 -4.11 -9.20 1.08
C LEU A 61 -5.53 -8.70 0.74
N THR A 62 -5.67 -7.73 -0.16
CA THR A 62 -6.99 -7.18 -0.50
C THR A 62 -7.88 -8.23 -1.16
N ARG A 63 -7.29 -9.12 -1.96
CA ARG A 63 -8.00 -10.25 -2.57
C ARG A 63 -8.44 -11.29 -1.53
N GLU A 64 -7.58 -11.62 -0.57
CA GLU A 64 -7.89 -12.50 0.57
C GLU A 64 -9.09 -11.98 1.37
N HIS A 65 -9.18 -10.66 1.57
CA HIS A 65 -10.23 -10.01 2.38
C HIS A 65 -11.44 -9.52 1.57
N GLY A 66 -11.43 -9.68 0.24
CA GLY A 66 -12.53 -9.26 -0.63
C GLY A 66 -12.78 -7.75 -0.65
N VAL A 67 -11.76 -6.93 -0.39
CA VAL A 67 -11.83 -5.45 -0.40
C VAL A 67 -11.19 -4.87 -1.66
N GLU A 68 -11.54 -3.63 -2.00
CA GLU A 68 -11.00 -2.96 -3.19
C GLU A 68 -9.51 -2.61 -3.02
N PHE A 69 -8.73 -2.72 -4.10
CA PHE A 69 -7.35 -2.24 -4.14
C PHE A 69 -7.21 -1.12 -5.17
N ASN A 70 -6.94 0.09 -4.69
CA ASN A 70 -6.77 1.27 -5.52
C ASN A 70 -5.28 1.59 -5.70
N ILE A 71 -4.82 1.58 -6.95
CA ILE A 71 -3.43 1.86 -7.31
C ILE A 71 -3.35 3.21 -8.03
N GLU A 72 -2.86 4.23 -7.33
CA GLU A 72 -2.54 5.51 -7.94
C GLU A 72 -1.22 5.43 -8.71
N GLY A 73 -1.09 6.22 -9.77
CA GLY A 73 0.17 6.29 -10.52
C GLY A 73 0.11 7.26 -11.69
N ASN A 74 1.28 7.54 -12.27
CA ASN A 74 1.36 8.19 -13.58
C ASN A 74 1.49 7.10 -14.65
N PRO A 75 0.50 6.91 -15.55
CA PRO A 75 0.55 5.88 -16.59
C PRO A 75 1.62 6.14 -17.66
N PHE A 76 2.15 7.37 -17.74
CA PHE A 76 3.22 7.75 -18.68
C PHE A 76 4.63 7.62 -18.09
N ALA A 77 4.75 7.20 -16.82
CA ALA A 77 6.07 6.96 -16.23
C ALA A 77 6.74 5.76 -16.94
N PRO A 78 8.06 5.83 -17.20
CA PRO A 78 8.76 4.72 -17.84
C PRO A 78 8.74 3.48 -16.94
N PRO A 79 8.70 2.26 -17.53
CA PRO A 79 8.89 1.03 -16.77
C PRO A 79 10.27 1.06 -16.09
N ARG A 80 10.34 0.47 -14.90
CA ARG A 80 11.58 0.29 -14.14
C ARG A 80 11.82 -1.19 -13.89
#